data_AF-A0A0A0R3P4-F1
#
_entry.id   AF-A0A0A0R3P4-F1
#
_cell.length_a   1.000
_cell.length_b   1.000
_cell.length_c   1.000
_cell.angle_alpha   90.00
_cell.angle_beta   90.00
_cell.angle_gamma   90.00
#
_symmetry.space_group_name_H-M   'P 1'
#
loop_
_entity.id
_entity.type
_entity.pdbx_description
1 polymer ?
#
loop_
_entity_poly.entity_id
_entity_poly.type
_entity_poly.pdbx_seq_one_letter_code
_entity_poly.pdbx_strand_id
1 'polypeptide(L)'
;LQAARLVRVANPTFSFRWHPKVKEEVLRECFECIRQGLGYPSMRNDPILIANSMHWHGHPIEEARTWVHQACMSPRPTTKRGFQPMRMANATANCAKIIEYVFTRGFDPIVNMQIGAETPDPATFSSFDQVYDAWITQMKTIFSILARMVNAARVYAPEFTPRPFLSAISERSVESGLDVMTPSLSRGNSWITAFTWVENIDSLAAIKKLVFDEKKYTISQLSKAIADDWQGHEEMRLDFVKNA
;
A
#
# COMPACT_ATOMS: atom_id res chain seq x y z
N LEU A 1 -24.56 -3.45 12.98
CA LEU A 1 -23.67 -3.86 14.10
C LEU A 1 -24.32 -4.94 14.96
N GLN A 2 -25.52 -4.74 15.50
CA GLN A 2 -26.26 -5.79 16.23
C GLN A 2 -26.44 -7.08 15.41
N ALA A 3 -26.95 -6.98 14.17
CA ALA A 3 -27.04 -8.13 13.28
C ALA A 3 -25.68 -8.82 13.02
N ALA A 4 -24.60 -8.05 12.90
CA ALA A 4 -23.25 -8.60 12.73
C ALA A 4 -22.82 -9.45 13.95
N ARG A 5 -23.13 -8.97 15.16
CA ARG A 5 -22.88 -9.70 16.42
C ARG A 5 -23.72 -10.98 16.55
N LEU A 6 -24.95 -10.97 16.01
CA LEU A 6 -25.85 -12.13 16.06
C LEU A 6 -25.45 -13.21 15.04
N VAL A 7 -25.19 -12.82 13.80
CA VAL A 7 -24.97 -13.76 12.69
C VAL A 7 -23.54 -14.27 12.65
N ARG A 8 -22.55 -13.48 13.11
CA ARG A 8 -21.13 -13.88 13.24
C ARG A 8 -20.49 -14.49 11.99
N VAL A 9 -20.86 -14.00 10.81
CA VAL A 9 -20.25 -14.39 9.53
C VAL A 9 -19.14 -13.44 9.13
N ALA A 10 -18.19 -13.94 8.33
CA ALA A 10 -17.09 -13.14 7.80
C ALA A 10 -17.52 -12.14 6.72
N ASN A 11 -18.65 -12.39 6.05
CA ASN A 11 -19.17 -11.58 4.96
C ASN A 11 -20.64 -11.20 5.20
N PRO A 12 -21.05 -9.95 4.95
CA PRO A 12 -20.22 -8.83 4.50
C PRO A 12 -19.30 -8.30 5.62
N THR A 13 -18.17 -7.72 5.25
CA THR A 13 -17.34 -6.96 6.20
C THR A 13 -18.04 -5.67 6.56
N PHE A 14 -18.11 -5.35 7.85
CA PHE A 14 -18.70 -4.09 8.32
C PHE A 14 -17.64 -3.00 8.48
N SER A 15 -18.02 -1.78 8.14
CA SER A 15 -17.18 -0.59 8.31
C SER A 15 -17.96 0.54 8.95
N PHE A 16 -17.25 1.40 9.67
CA PHE A 16 -17.79 2.55 10.37
C PHE A 16 -17.03 3.82 9.96
N ARG A 17 -17.79 4.82 9.51
CA ARG A 17 -17.29 6.16 9.20
C ARG A 17 -17.27 6.98 10.47
N TRP A 18 -16.09 7.14 11.05
CA TRP A 18 -15.91 7.91 12.27
C TRP A 18 -15.85 9.40 11.95
N HIS A 19 -16.64 10.20 12.67
CA HIS A 19 -16.62 11.65 12.61
C HIS A 19 -16.59 12.22 14.05
N PRO A 20 -15.94 13.37 14.33
CA PRO A 20 -15.88 13.95 15.68
C PRO A 20 -17.24 14.22 16.34
N LYS A 21 -18.30 14.35 15.54
CA LYS A 21 -19.69 14.57 15.99
C LYS A 21 -20.52 13.29 16.12
N VAL A 22 -19.91 12.11 16.00
CA VAL A 22 -20.61 10.83 16.23
C VAL A 22 -21.13 10.80 17.67
N LYS A 23 -22.38 10.40 17.85
CA LYS A 23 -22.97 10.22 19.18
C LYS A 23 -22.25 9.08 19.92
N GLU A 24 -22.03 9.25 21.21
CA GLU A 24 -21.35 8.26 22.05
C GLU A 24 -22.03 6.87 21.99
N GLU A 25 -23.37 6.83 21.99
CA GLU A 25 -24.15 5.60 21.89
C GLU A 25 -23.79 4.75 20.66
N VAL A 26 -23.54 5.40 19.52
CA VAL A 26 -23.18 4.73 18.26
C VAL A 26 -21.74 4.19 18.34
N LEU A 27 -20.84 4.97 18.94
CA LEU A 27 -19.44 4.55 19.11
C LEU A 27 -19.34 3.38 20.09
N ARG A 28 -20.16 3.37 21.15
CA ARG A 28 -20.28 2.26 22.09
C ARG A 28 -20.73 0.97 21.40
N GLU A 29 -21.72 1.04 20.50
CA GLU A 29 -22.13 -0.12 19.69
C GLU A 29 -21.01 -0.63 18.77
N CYS A 30 -20.15 0.25 18.24
CA CYS A 30 -18.98 -0.16 17.46
C CYS A 30 -17.98 -0.93 18.32
N PHE A 31 -17.64 -0.43 19.51
CA PHE A 31 -16.72 -1.10 20.42
C PHE A 31 -17.28 -2.42 20.97
N GLU A 32 -18.58 -2.49 21.27
CA GLU A 32 -19.23 -3.75 21.64
C GLU A 32 -19.18 -4.79 20.52
N CYS A 33 -19.20 -4.36 19.26
CA CYS A 33 -19.00 -5.24 18.11
C CYS A 33 -17.54 -5.72 18.02
N ILE A 34 -16.57 -4.82 18.18
CA ILE A 34 -15.13 -5.15 18.16
C ILE A 34 -14.80 -6.16 19.27
N ARG A 35 -15.38 -5.99 20.46
CA ARG A 35 -15.19 -6.88 21.62
C ARG A 35 -15.57 -8.35 21.34
N GLN A 36 -16.42 -8.61 20.33
CA GLN A 36 -16.79 -9.99 19.95
C GLN A 36 -15.67 -10.74 19.21
N GLY A 37 -14.57 -10.06 18.84
CA GLY A 37 -13.40 -10.69 18.23
C GLY A 37 -13.56 -11.05 16.75
N LEU A 38 -14.55 -10.50 16.06
CA LEU A 38 -14.84 -10.80 14.65
C LEU A 38 -14.05 -9.91 13.66
N GLY A 39 -13.27 -8.95 14.17
CA GLY A 39 -12.44 -8.03 13.37
C GLY A 39 -13.18 -6.83 12.77
N TYR A 40 -14.49 -6.70 12.96
CA TYR A 40 -15.29 -5.58 12.46
C TYR A 40 -16.09 -4.85 13.56
N PRO A 41 -16.48 -3.57 13.34
CA PRO A 41 -16.27 -2.78 12.13
C PRO A 41 -14.84 -2.27 11.96
N SER A 42 -14.38 -2.21 10.71
CA SER A 42 -13.23 -1.36 10.38
C SER A 42 -13.62 0.11 10.53
N MET A 43 -12.80 0.92 11.19
CA MET A 43 -13.12 2.33 11.43
C MET A 43 -12.21 3.23 10.58
N ARG A 44 -12.78 4.28 9.98
CA ARG A 44 -12.02 5.27 9.22
C ARG A 44 -12.44 6.68 9.54
N ASN A 45 -11.48 7.58 9.47
CA ASN A 45 -11.67 9.00 9.73
C ASN A 45 -12.35 9.68 8.54
N ASP A 46 -13.61 10.07 8.74
CA ASP A 46 -14.49 10.63 7.72
C ASP A 46 -14.00 11.99 7.18
N PRO A 47 -13.67 13.00 8.01
CA PRO A 47 -13.09 14.25 7.54
C PRO A 47 -11.83 14.07 6.68
N ILE A 48 -10.91 13.19 7.09
CA ILE A 48 -9.66 12.96 6.36
C ILE A 48 -9.93 12.32 5.00
N LEU A 49 -10.82 11.33 4.93
CA LEU A 49 -11.10 10.65 3.66
C LEU A 49 -11.88 11.55 2.70
N ILE A 50 -12.79 12.38 3.19
CA ILE A 50 -13.48 13.39 2.35
C ILE A 50 -12.45 14.36 1.77
N ALA A 51 -11.57 14.93 2.60
CA ALA A 51 -10.54 15.86 2.14
C ALA A 51 -9.59 15.21 1.12
N ASN A 52 -9.18 13.96 1.37
CA ASN A 52 -8.34 13.18 0.46
C ASN A 52 -9.03 12.95 -0.90
N SER A 53 -10.29 12.49 -0.90
CA SER A 53 -11.07 12.28 -2.12
C SER A 53 -11.25 13.56 -2.95
N MET A 54 -11.40 14.71 -2.30
CA MET A 54 -11.47 16.00 -2.99
C MET A 54 -10.11 16.41 -3.57
N HIS A 55 -9.04 16.35 -2.76
CA HIS A 55 -7.73 16.85 -3.14
C HIS A 55 -7.05 16.01 -4.22
N TRP A 56 -7.00 14.68 -4.04
CA TRP A 56 -6.24 13.80 -4.92
C TRP A 56 -7.04 13.29 -6.13
N HIS A 57 -8.38 13.30 -6.04
CA HIS A 57 -9.24 12.69 -7.07
C HIS A 57 -10.32 13.64 -7.63
N GLY A 58 -10.38 14.88 -7.14
CA GLY A 58 -11.26 15.91 -7.68
C GLY A 58 -12.76 15.59 -7.55
N HIS A 59 -13.15 14.80 -6.54
CA HIS A 59 -14.56 14.58 -6.23
C HIS A 59 -15.18 15.87 -5.63
N PRO A 60 -16.36 16.33 -6.09
CA PRO A 60 -17.14 17.36 -5.41
C PRO A 60 -17.42 16.97 -3.98
N ILE A 61 -17.60 17.94 -3.10
CA ILE A 61 -17.85 17.70 -1.67
C ILE A 61 -19.13 16.86 -1.46
N GLU A 62 -20.16 17.09 -2.26
CA GLU A 62 -21.43 16.36 -2.21
C GLU A 62 -21.19 14.88 -2.47
N GLU A 63 -20.36 14.57 -3.48
CA GLU A 63 -20.00 13.22 -3.85
C GLU A 63 -19.06 12.58 -2.83
N ALA A 64 -18.01 13.30 -2.42
CA ALA A 64 -17.03 12.85 -1.45
C ALA A 64 -17.70 12.49 -0.11
N ARG A 65 -18.69 13.26 0.36
CA ARG A 65 -19.45 12.96 1.59
C ARG A 65 -20.23 11.65 1.55
N THR A 66 -20.53 11.11 0.37
CA THR A 66 -21.27 9.85 0.25
C THR A 66 -20.39 8.61 0.36
N TRP A 67 -19.06 8.76 0.49
CA TRP A 67 -18.14 7.64 0.34
C TRP A 67 -18.46 6.45 1.24
N VAL A 68 -18.18 5.26 0.72
CA VAL A 68 -18.23 3.97 1.41
C VAL A 68 -16.93 3.21 1.18
N HIS A 69 -16.71 2.17 1.98
CA HIS A 69 -15.62 1.23 1.73
C HIS A 69 -15.90 0.41 0.47
N GLN A 70 -14.97 0.46 -0.48
CA GLN A 70 -14.88 -0.54 -1.53
C GLN A 70 -13.89 -1.63 -1.08
N ALA A 71 -14.43 -2.76 -0.64
CA ALA A 71 -13.69 -3.84 0.04
C ALA A 71 -12.95 -3.32 1.29
N CYS A 72 -11.64 -3.57 1.42
CA CYS A 72 -10.93 -3.35 2.68
C CYS A 72 -10.98 -1.88 3.15
N MET A 73 -10.34 -0.96 2.43
CA MET A 73 -10.03 0.39 2.95
C MET A 73 -10.20 1.53 1.94
N SER A 74 -10.54 1.21 0.68
CA SER A 74 -10.60 2.21 -0.39
C SER A 74 -11.88 3.04 -0.28
N PRO A 75 -11.82 4.37 -0.11
CA PRO A 75 -13.01 5.21 -0.15
C PRO A 75 -13.52 5.31 -1.59
N ARG A 76 -14.81 5.09 -1.77
CA ARG A 76 -15.51 5.18 -3.05
C ARG A 76 -16.82 5.93 -2.86
N PRO A 77 -17.09 7.03 -3.59
CA PRO A 77 -18.41 7.64 -3.62
C PRO A 77 -19.50 6.66 -4.08
N THR A 78 -20.71 6.79 -3.53
CA THR A 78 -21.84 5.93 -3.90
C THR A 78 -22.62 6.44 -5.10
N THR A 79 -22.31 7.64 -5.59
CA THR A 79 -22.97 8.24 -6.76
C THR A 79 -22.62 7.46 -8.03
N LYS A 80 -23.59 7.27 -8.94
CA LYS A 80 -23.35 6.62 -10.24
C LYS A 80 -22.34 7.38 -11.12
N ARG A 81 -22.13 8.67 -10.83
CA ARG A 81 -21.13 9.52 -11.49
C ARG A 81 -19.73 9.41 -10.88
N GLY A 82 -19.61 9.25 -9.58
CA GLY A 82 -18.33 9.28 -8.85
C GLY A 82 -17.74 7.91 -8.54
N PHE A 83 -18.57 6.87 -8.63
CA PHE A 83 -18.15 5.56 -8.18
C PHE A 83 -16.98 5.00 -8.98
N GLN A 84 -16.18 4.17 -8.32
CA GLN A 84 -15.05 3.49 -8.91
C GLN A 84 -15.49 2.08 -9.31
N PRO A 85 -15.41 1.67 -10.58
CA PRO A 85 -15.97 0.38 -11.03
C PRO A 85 -15.31 -0.82 -10.37
N MET A 86 -14.03 -0.69 -10.02
CA MET A 86 -13.23 -1.69 -9.33
C MET A 86 -12.22 -1.01 -8.40
N ARG A 87 -11.47 -1.79 -7.64
CA ARG A 87 -10.31 -1.29 -6.92
C ARG A 87 -9.23 -0.85 -7.91
N MET A 88 -8.73 0.36 -7.75
CA MET A 88 -7.78 0.98 -8.68
C MET A 88 -6.33 0.95 -8.16
N ALA A 89 -5.95 -0.12 -7.42
CA ALA A 89 -4.56 -0.38 -7.08
C ALA A 89 -3.70 -0.45 -8.36
N ASN A 90 -2.70 0.43 -8.48
CA ASN A 90 -1.77 0.47 -9.60
C ASN A 90 -0.63 -0.53 -9.47
N ALA A 91 -0.34 -0.97 -8.25
CA ALA A 91 0.73 -1.91 -7.99
C ALA A 91 0.50 -2.55 -6.63
N THR A 92 1.05 -3.75 -6.48
CA THR A 92 1.21 -4.42 -5.20
C THR A 92 2.65 -4.88 -5.14
N ALA A 93 3.40 -4.42 -4.13
CA ALA A 93 4.82 -4.68 -3.98
C ALA A 93 5.09 -5.28 -2.60
N ASN A 94 6.01 -6.24 -2.54
CA ASN A 94 6.70 -6.63 -1.31
C ASN A 94 7.84 -5.64 -1.10
N CYS A 95 7.66 -4.66 -0.21
CA CYS A 95 8.61 -3.56 -0.07
C CYS A 95 9.86 -3.95 0.75
N ALA A 96 9.84 -5.03 1.52
CA ALA A 96 11.05 -5.54 2.17
C ALA A 96 12.17 -5.88 1.15
N LYS A 97 11.79 -6.29 -0.07
CA LYS A 97 12.74 -6.53 -1.18
C LYS A 97 13.57 -5.29 -1.55
N ILE A 98 13.08 -4.08 -1.29
CA ILE A 98 13.81 -2.86 -1.61
C ILE A 98 15.14 -2.81 -0.83
N ILE A 99 15.13 -3.22 0.45
CA ILE A 99 16.34 -3.30 1.28
C ILE A 99 17.28 -4.40 0.76
N GLU A 100 16.77 -5.59 0.47
CA GLU A 100 17.59 -6.67 -0.12
C GLU A 100 18.30 -6.19 -1.40
N TYR A 101 17.59 -5.45 -2.26
CA TYR A 101 18.14 -4.92 -3.50
C TYR A 101 19.21 -3.85 -3.31
N VAL A 102 19.25 -3.17 -2.15
CA VAL A 102 20.42 -2.34 -1.83
C VAL A 102 21.65 -3.22 -1.74
N PHE A 103 21.56 -4.33 -0.99
CA PHE A 103 22.69 -5.23 -0.74
C PHE A 103 23.07 -6.11 -1.94
N THR A 104 22.11 -6.45 -2.79
CA THR A 104 22.34 -7.28 -3.99
C THR A 104 22.51 -6.46 -5.26
N ARG A 105 22.55 -5.12 -5.17
CA ARG A 105 22.65 -4.21 -6.32
C ARG A 105 21.52 -4.42 -7.34
N GLY A 106 20.31 -4.66 -6.84
CA GLY A 106 19.10 -4.89 -7.64
C GLY A 106 18.92 -6.32 -8.17
N PHE A 107 19.87 -7.21 -7.92
CA PHE A 107 19.73 -8.61 -8.31
C PHE A 107 18.80 -9.35 -7.32
N ASP A 108 17.74 -9.99 -7.81
CA ASP A 108 16.90 -10.84 -6.95
C ASP A 108 17.40 -12.29 -7.00
N PRO A 109 17.92 -12.83 -5.88
CA PRO A 109 18.47 -14.19 -5.85
C PRO A 109 17.41 -15.29 -5.89
N ILE A 110 16.15 -14.98 -5.55
CA ILE A 110 15.05 -15.96 -5.53
C ILE A 110 14.57 -16.24 -6.94
N VAL A 111 14.42 -15.20 -7.77
CA VAL A 111 14.02 -15.35 -9.18
C VAL A 111 15.21 -15.36 -10.13
N ASN A 112 16.44 -15.21 -9.61
CA ASN A 112 17.70 -15.25 -10.35
C ASN A 112 17.72 -14.27 -11.53
N MET A 113 17.30 -13.03 -11.29
CA MET A 113 17.15 -11.99 -12.33
C MET A 113 17.46 -10.61 -11.77
N GLN A 114 18.01 -9.73 -12.63
CA GLN A 114 18.15 -8.31 -12.34
C GLN A 114 16.76 -7.64 -12.40
N ILE A 115 16.17 -7.38 -11.23
CA ILE A 115 14.85 -6.73 -11.11
C ILE A 115 15.00 -5.25 -10.76
N GLY A 116 15.84 -4.97 -9.77
CA GLY A 116 16.16 -3.63 -9.32
C GLY A 116 17.19 -2.94 -10.21
N ALA A 117 17.50 -1.70 -9.86
CA ALA A 117 18.55 -0.94 -10.54
C ALA A 117 19.94 -1.46 -10.15
N GLU A 118 20.89 -1.39 -11.06
CA GLU A 118 22.30 -1.61 -10.76
C GLU A 118 22.83 -0.42 -9.96
N THR A 119 22.82 -0.53 -8.63
CA THR A 119 23.37 0.46 -7.71
C THR A 119 24.84 0.14 -7.38
N PRO A 120 25.63 1.12 -6.88
CA PRO A 120 27.00 0.85 -6.46
C PRO A 120 27.08 -0.26 -5.41
N ASP A 121 28.26 -0.88 -5.30
CA ASP A 121 28.51 -1.93 -4.31
C ASP A 121 28.36 -1.39 -2.88
N PRO A 122 27.49 -1.99 -2.04
CA PRO A 122 27.33 -1.62 -0.64
C PRO A 122 28.64 -1.54 0.14
N ALA A 123 29.62 -2.38 -0.18
CA ALA A 123 30.93 -2.39 0.47
C ALA A 123 31.71 -1.07 0.27
N THR A 124 31.32 -0.26 -0.72
CA THR A 124 31.93 1.06 -0.99
C THR A 124 31.23 2.21 -0.28
N PHE A 125 30.10 1.97 0.39
CA PHE A 125 29.38 3.03 1.08
C PHE A 125 30.11 3.52 2.33
N SER A 126 30.34 4.83 2.38
CA SER A 126 31.00 5.55 3.47
C SER A 126 30.04 6.39 4.31
N SER A 127 28.78 6.54 3.89
CA SER A 127 27.73 7.26 4.64
C SER A 127 26.36 6.58 4.54
N PHE A 128 25.51 6.85 5.53
CA PHE A 128 24.11 6.40 5.51
C PHE A 128 23.32 6.99 4.32
N ASP A 129 23.63 8.23 3.90
CA ASP A 129 22.96 8.87 2.77
C ASP A 129 23.14 8.06 1.48
N GLN A 130 24.30 7.42 1.28
CA GLN A 130 24.52 6.56 0.11
C GLN A 130 23.65 5.29 0.15
N VAL A 131 23.45 4.71 1.34
CA VAL A 131 22.51 3.59 1.54
C VAL A 131 21.08 4.05 1.23
N TYR A 132 20.70 5.22 1.75
CA TYR A 132 19.37 5.77 1.57
C TYR A 132 19.08 6.13 0.10
N ASP A 133 20.06 6.69 -0.61
CA ASP A 133 19.96 6.99 -2.05
C ASP A 133 19.84 5.71 -2.90
N ALA A 134 20.61 4.67 -2.55
CA ALA A 134 20.47 3.36 -3.18
C ALA A 134 19.06 2.80 -2.93
N TRP A 135 18.56 2.88 -1.69
CA TRP A 135 17.20 2.45 -1.34
C TRP A 135 16.13 3.21 -2.13
N ILE A 136 16.22 4.55 -2.23
CA ILE A 136 15.31 5.37 -3.05
C ILE A 136 15.35 4.92 -4.52
N THR A 137 16.54 4.65 -5.05
CA THR A 137 16.73 4.21 -6.44
C THR A 137 16.07 2.86 -6.68
N GLN A 138 16.22 1.91 -5.74
CA GLN A 138 15.54 0.62 -5.81
C GLN A 138 14.02 0.77 -5.72
N MET A 139 13.52 1.57 -4.77
CA MET A 139 12.10 1.83 -4.59
C MET A 139 11.46 2.41 -5.86
N LYS A 140 12.08 3.45 -6.45
CA LYS A 140 11.60 4.08 -7.69
C LYS A 140 11.57 3.09 -8.84
N THR A 141 12.60 2.25 -8.96
CA THR A 141 12.68 1.22 -10.01
C THR A 141 11.53 0.22 -9.89
N ILE A 142 11.35 -0.38 -8.71
CA ILE A 142 10.29 -1.37 -8.46
C ILE A 142 8.90 -0.75 -8.71
N PHE A 143 8.63 0.42 -8.13
CA PHE A 143 7.32 1.06 -8.29
C PHE A 143 7.05 1.50 -9.74
N SER A 144 8.07 1.94 -10.46
CA SER A 144 7.96 2.30 -11.88
C SER A 144 7.60 1.08 -12.74
N ILE A 145 8.30 -0.06 -12.55
CA ILE A 145 8.02 -1.30 -13.28
C ILE A 145 6.56 -1.73 -13.07
N LEU A 146 6.13 -1.80 -11.82
CA LEU A 146 4.78 -2.26 -11.48
C LEU A 146 3.69 -1.32 -12.01
N ALA A 147 3.87 -0.01 -11.81
CA ALA A 147 2.89 0.99 -12.26
C ALA A 147 2.78 1.01 -13.80
N ARG A 148 3.89 0.89 -14.53
CA ARG A 148 3.89 0.86 -16.00
C ARG A 148 3.10 -0.32 -16.55
N MET A 149 3.29 -1.52 -15.99
CA MET A 149 2.58 -2.72 -16.43
C MET A 149 1.07 -2.60 -16.22
N VAL A 150 0.63 -2.15 -15.05
CA VAL A 150 -0.80 -1.99 -14.75
C VAL A 150 -1.42 -0.85 -15.56
N ASN A 151 -0.71 0.25 -15.76
CA ASN A 151 -1.19 1.36 -16.59
C ASN A 151 -1.37 0.92 -18.05
N ALA A 152 -0.41 0.18 -18.61
CA ALA A 152 -0.55 -0.38 -19.96
C ALA A 152 -1.78 -1.29 -20.06
N ALA A 153 -1.96 -2.21 -19.11
CA ALA A 153 -3.13 -3.09 -19.09
C ALA A 153 -4.45 -2.30 -19.00
N ARG A 154 -4.50 -1.18 -18.27
CA ARG A 154 -5.70 -0.33 -18.15
C ARG A 154 -6.03 0.42 -19.42
N VAL A 155 -5.04 0.83 -20.20
CA VAL A 155 -5.28 1.48 -21.49
C VAL A 155 -6.00 0.52 -22.44
N TYR A 156 -5.60 -0.75 -22.45
CA TYR A 156 -6.20 -1.78 -23.31
C TYR A 156 -7.45 -2.45 -22.73
N ALA A 157 -7.71 -2.29 -21.43
CA ALA A 157 -8.80 -3.00 -20.74
C ALA A 157 -10.20 -2.83 -21.39
N PRO A 158 -10.61 -1.64 -21.90
CA PRO A 158 -11.90 -1.47 -22.57
C PRO A 158 -12.06 -2.31 -23.84
N GLU A 159 -10.96 -2.61 -24.54
CA GLU A 159 -10.97 -3.36 -25.80
C GLU A 159 -11.03 -4.87 -25.55
N PHE A 160 -10.22 -5.38 -24.62
CA PHE A 160 -10.10 -6.82 -24.37
C PHE A 160 -11.06 -7.35 -23.30
N THR A 161 -11.42 -6.52 -22.32
CA THR A 161 -12.22 -6.93 -21.15
C THR A 161 -13.29 -5.90 -20.77
N PRO A 162 -14.18 -5.52 -21.71
CA PRO A 162 -15.24 -4.55 -21.43
C PRO A 162 -16.15 -5.04 -20.29
N ARG A 163 -16.74 -4.10 -19.56
CA ARG A 163 -17.55 -4.36 -18.35
C ARG A 163 -18.98 -3.85 -18.56
N PRO A 164 -19.77 -4.43 -19.49
CA PRO A 164 -21.07 -3.89 -19.89
C PRO A 164 -22.04 -3.70 -18.72
N PHE A 165 -22.07 -4.64 -17.76
CA PHE A 165 -22.91 -4.50 -16.58
C PHE A 165 -22.52 -3.30 -15.69
N LEU A 166 -21.21 -3.11 -15.45
CA LEU A 166 -20.72 -1.98 -14.66
C LEU A 166 -20.92 -0.65 -15.39
N SER A 167 -20.76 -0.66 -16.72
CA SER A 167 -21.02 0.48 -17.60
C SER A 167 -22.51 0.86 -17.59
N ALA A 168 -23.43 -0.11 -17.62
CA ALA A 168 -24.87 0.14 -17.59
C ALA A 168 -25.36 0.77 -16.28
N ILE A 169 -24.68 0.54 -15.15
CA ILE A 169 -25.00 1.17 -13.86
C ILE A 169 -24.19 2.45 -13.58
N SER A 170 -23.38 2.88 -14.55
CA SER A 170 -22.53 4.07 -14.48
C SER A 170 -23.11 5.22 -15.26
N GLU A 171 -23.37 6.33 -14.60
CA GLU A 171 -23.94 7.52 -15.23
C GLU A 171 -22.98 8.08 -16.27
N ARG A 172 -21.69 8.21 -15.95
CA ARG A 172 -20.66 8.68 -16.90
C ARG A 172 -20.57 7.80 -18.15
N SER A 173 -20.65 6.48 -17.97
CA SER A 173 -20.52 5.52 -19.06
C SER A 173 -21.76 5.51 -19.95
N VAL A 174 -22.94 5.61 -19.34
CA VAL A 174 -24.21 5.74 -20.06
C VAL A 174 -24.25 7.04 -20.86
N GLU A 175 -23.84 8.17 -20.27
CA GLU A 175 -23.80 9.49 -20.93
C GLU A 175 -22.80 9.53 -22.10
N SER A 176 -21.62 8.92 -21.92
CA SER A 176 -20.56 8.97 -22.94
C SER A 176 -20.67 7.87 -23.99
N GLY A 177 -21.43 6.81 -23.73
CA GLY A 177 -21.44 5.59 -24.54
C GLY A 177 -20.11 4.81 -24.52
N LEU A 178 -19.27 5.01 -23.50
CA LEU A 178 -17.96 4.33 -23.39
C LEU A 178 -17.97 3.39 -22.18
N ASP A 179 -17.08 2.40 -22.21
CA ASP A 179 -16.91 1.49 -21.09
C ASP A 179 -16.44 2.22 -19.82
N VAL A 180 -16.90 1.75 -18.65
CA VAL A 180 -16.52 2.32 -17.35
C VAL A 180 -15.03 2.21 -17.04
N MET A 181 -14.32 1.32 -17.72
CA MET A 181 -12.86 1.17 -17.60
C MET A 181 -12.10 2.14 -18.51
N THR A 182 -12.77 2.89 -19.39
CA THR A 182 -12.10 3.83 -20.30
C THR A 182 -11.36 4.91 -19.51
N PRO A 183 -10.02 5.05 -19.68
CA PRO A 183 -9.22 5.95 -18.85
C PRO A 183 -9.69 7.41 -18.84
N SER A 184 -10.18 7.92 -19.97
CA SER A 184 -10.67 9.31 -20.10
C SER A 184 -11.89 9.62 -19.22
N LEU A 185 -12.61 8.61 -18.76
CA LEU A 185 -13.78 8.77 -17.87
C LEU A 185 -13.46 8.52 -16.40
N SER A 186 -12.26 8.00 -16.10
CA SER A 186 -11.91 7.56 -14.75
C SER A 186 -11.89 8.73 -13.75
N ARG A 187 -12.47 8.49 -12.57
CA ARG A 187 -12.32 9.34 -11.37
C ARG A 187 -11.89 8.46 -10.19
N GLY A 188 -11.07 7.47 -10.51
CA GLY A 188 -10.60 6.47 -9.57
C GLY A 188 -9.71 7.06 -8.47
N ASN A 189 -9.63 6.34 -7.36
CA ASN A 189 -8.60 6.53 -6.35
C ASN A 189 -7.48 5.52 -6.65
N SER A 190 -6.37 5.97 -7.23
CA SER A 190 -5.27 5.06 -7.51
C SER A 190 -4.20 5.10 -6.44
N TRP A 191 -3.68 3.94 -6.06
CA TRP A 191 -2.66 3.79 -5.03
C TRP A 191 -1.70 2.65 -5.34
N ILE A 192 -0.56 2.61 -4.65
CA ILE A 192 0.34 1.46 -4.59
C ILE A 192 0.11 0.75 -3.26
N THR A 193 -0.08 -0.56 -3.29
CA THR A 193 -0.14 -1.38 -2.09
C THR A 193 1.27 -1.80 -1.72
N ALA A 194 1.86 -1.12 -0.74
CA ALA A 194 3.18 -1.43 -0.20
C ALA A 194 3.02 -2.42 0.98
N PHE A 195 3.13 -3.72 0.69
CA PHE A 195 3.28 -4.71 1.76
C PHE A 195 4.67 -4.61 2.37
N THR A 196 4.80 -5.02 3.63
CA THR A 196 6.09 -5.04 4.35
C THR A 196 6.84 -3.69 4.29
N TRP A 197 6.10 -2.59 4.49
CA TRP A 197 6.67 -1.24 4.45
C TRP A 197 7.48 -0.91 5.70
N VAL A 198 7.05 -1.39 6.88
CA VAL A 198 7.66 -1.05 8.18
C VAL A 198 9.08 -1.62 8.28
N GLU A 199 9.31 -2.78 7.65
CA GLU A 199 10.59 -3.46 7.57
C GLU A 199 11.66 -2.58 6.91
N ASN A 200 11.28 -1.67 6.01
CA ASN A 200 12.20 -0.68 5.44
C ASN A 200 12.64 0.34 6.49
N ILE A 201 11.70 0.82 7.31
CA ILE A 201 11.95 1.82 8.34
C ILE A 201 12.89 1.24 9.40
N ASP A 202 12.57 0.04 9.90
CA ASP A 202 13.36 -0.64 10.92
C ASP A 202 14.77 -0.97 10.40
N SER A 203 14.87 -1.48 9.16
CA SER A 203 16.17 -1.79 8.54
C SER A 203 17.03 -0.54 8.36
N LEU A 204 16.46 0.55 7.84
CA LEU A 204 17.20 1.80 7.63
C LEU A 204 17.66 2.42 8.96
N ALA A 205 16.80 2.39 9.98
CA ALA A 205 17.15 2.87 11.33
C ALA A 205 18.30 2.04 11.92
N ALA A 206 18.21 0.71 11.86
CA ALA A 206 19.23 -0.19 12.36
C ALA A 206 20.57 0.00 11.65
N ILE A 207 20.57 0.12 10.32
CA ILE A 207 21.77 0.39 9.53
C ILE A 207 22.39 1.72 9.94
N LYS A 208 21.59 2.79 10.00
CA LYS A 208 22.08 4.11 10.40
C LYS A 208 22.77 4.05 11.75
N LYS A 209 22.11 3.45 12.74
CA LYS A 209 22.62 3.39 14.12
C LYS A 209 23.84 2.48 14.26
N LEU A 210 23.71 1.20 13.93
CA LEU A 210 24.73 0.19 14.26
C LEU A 210 25.94 0.23 13.31
N VAL A 211 25.77 0.71 12.07
CA VAL A 211 26.85 0.76 11.07
C VAL A 211 27.50 2.15 10.99
N PHE A 212 26.71 3.22 10.96
CA PHE A 212 27.24 4.57 10.68
C PHE A 212 27.40 5.43 11.93
N ASP A 213 26.44 5.45 12.84
CA ASP A 213 26.48 6.29 14.05
C ASP A 213 27.38 5.67 15.13
N GLU A 214 27.09 4.43 15.55
CA GLU A 214 27.82 3.70 16.60
C GLU A 214 29.04 2.93 16.06
N LYS A 215 29.06 2.64 14.76
CA LYS A 215 30.14 1.90 14.09
C LYS A 215 30.49 0.57 14.76
N LYS A 216 29.48 -0.09 15.35
CA LYS A 216 29.61 -1.42 15.95
C LYS A 216 29.94 -2.47 14.88
N TYR A 217 29.39 -2.29 13.67
CA TYR A 217 29.62 -3.13 12.51
C TYR A 217 29.99 -2.30 11.29
N THR A 218 30.65 -2.92 10.31
CA THR A 218 30.85 -2.32 8.98
C THR A 218 29.75 -2.72 8.02
N ILE A 219 29.52 -1.92 6.97
CA ILE A 219 28.53 -2.25 5.93
C ILE A 219 28.86 -3.57 5.22
N SER A 220 30.15 -3.90 5.08
CA SER A 220 30.61 -5.17 4.50
C SER A 220 30.31 -6.36 5.42
N GLN A 221 30.47 -6.20 6.74
CA GLN A 221 30.08 -7.23 7.71
C GLN A 221 28.57 -7.50 7.64
N LEU A 222 27.75 -6.43 7.59
CA LEU A 222 26.31 -6.56 7.44
C LEU A 222 25.93 -7.24 6.12
N SER A 223 26.54 -6.83 5.01
CA SER A 223 26.27 -7.42 3.68
C SER A 223 26.55 -8.92 3.69
N LYS A 224 27.66 -9.34 4.32
CA LYS A 224 27.99 -10.76 4.50
C LYS A 224 26.97 -11.47 5.41
N ALA A 225 26.61 -10.87 6.55
CA ALA A 225 25.66 -11.46 7.47
C ALA A 225 24.28 -11.69 6.82
N ILE A 226 23.81 -10.75 5.99
CA ILE A 226 22.56 -10.89 5.23
C ILE A 226 22.70 -12.01 4.18
N ALA A 227 23.81 -12.05 3.42
CA ALA A 227 24.04 -13.08 2.41
C ALA A 227 24.15 -14.50 3.00
N ASP A 228 24.68 -14.62 4.22
CA ASP A 228 24.79 -15.88 4.96
C ASP A 228 23.48 -16.24 5.70
N ASP A 229 22.37 -15.50 5.52
CA ASP A 229 21.12 -15.63 6.29
C ASP A 229 21.38 -15.67 7.82
N TRP A 230 22.25 -14.78 8.27
CA TRP A 230 22.73 -14.65 9.65
C TRP A 230 23.44 -15.89 10.23
N GLN A 231 23.71 -16.93 9.43
CA GLN A 231 24.41 -18.12 9.89
C GLN A 231 25.83 -17.77 10.34
N GLY A 232 26.14 -18.03 11.61
CA GLY A 232 27.40 -17.63 12.23
C GLY A 232 27.49 -16.16 12.67
N HIS A 233 26.41 -15.39 12.54
CA HIS A 233 26.33 -13.95 12.87
C HIS A 233 25.21 -13.63 13.88
N GLU A 234 24.87 -14.57 14.76
CA GLU A 234 23.69 -14.46 15.65
C GLU A 234 23.76 -13.26 16.61
N GLU A 235 24.93 -12.94 17.15
CA GLU A 235 25.11 -11.77 18.02
C GLU A 235 24.74 -10.47 17.28
N MET A 236 25.23 -10.31 16.04
CA MET A 236 24.87 -9.18 15.18
C MET A 236 23.38 -9.17 14.87
N ARG A 237 22.77 -10.32 14.55
CA ARG A 237 21.32 -10.41 14.31
C ARG A 237 20.52 -9.93 15.52
N LEU A 238 20.91 -10.34 16.73
CA LEU A 238 20.24 -9.94 17.97
C LEU A 238 20.38 -8.44 18.23
N ASP A 239 21.52 -7.84 17.89
CA ASP A 239 21.68 -6.39 17.97
C ASP A 239 20.76 -5.64 17.02
N PHE A 240 20.62 -6.09 15.78
CA PHE A 240 19.68 -5.51 14.81
C PHE A 240 18.21 -5.66 15.24
N VAL A 241 17.88 -6.64 16.08
CA VAL A 241 16.51 -6.83 16.59
C VAL A 241 16.25 -6.04 17.88
N LYS A 242 17.22 -5.97 18.79
CA LYS A 242 17.01 -5.46 20.16
C LYS A 242 17.61 -4.08 20.41
N ASN A 243 18.65 -3.74 19.68
CA ASN A 243 19.53 -2.61 19.96
C ASN A 243 19.60 -1.62 18.78
N ALA A 244 18.76 -1.79 17.76
CA ALA A 244 18.59 -0.87 16.63
C ALA A 244 17.92 0.46 17.01
#